data_AF-A0A2M6Y5S2-F1
#
_entry.id   AF-A0A2M6Y5S2-F1
#
_cell.length_a   1.000
_cell.length_b   1.000
_cell.length_c   1.000
_cell.angle_alpha   90.00
_cell.angle_beta   90.00
_cell.angle_gamma   90.00
#
_symmetry.space_group_name_H-M   'P 1'
#
loop_
_entity.id
_entity.type
_entity.pdbx_description
1 polymer ?
#
loop_
_entity_poly.entity_id
_entity_poly.type
_entity_poly.pdbx_seq_one_letter_code
_entity_poly.pdbx_strand_id
1 'polypeptide(L)'
;KIAKMRRDILLYLNNHSEAVNIYMGDARPRAISLNTSYFFAAGTSFRGGTDPILTAVAGLVFTLGRTHCLILPEGSVAGDVKIKNIRRALALNSYLEARGVSKSRLEVNLTGADVSFPKELTSIKGMIILFDYKKEPRLDDVADIRSKGPRVSLGVYPTALAVHKGEGAVVEFSVFDSPAGRPSWSFQVFQVMPDGSRLQLQEISGNGPQYNQSFWNGRKKFFGSPYPSGKYIFTVIAKDLQGRETSLSRYLAIRLTPEEEKAMAAKPAAKTTKAAVAPSGAKSRTLKPGAGGRKGKLIRKSSRGKAVLKKGKSSALRKKGVRKPAVRKAVEMPDEEGAGAPPEAAASGKAAPSEGGEFSGQVSYKIYFKENTATITSTSEKKLAQVADTLGLYPRANIALTGYAYSGEANAEVMAENRVNYVATRLTEKYKIEQARMDIKSRVSETPNKSTVEIKMTDNE
;
A
#
# COMPACT_ATOMS: atom_id res chain seq x y z
N LYS A 1 23.88 -5.13 14.80
CA LYS A 1 23.36 -3.74 14.66
C LYS A 1 21.84 -3.69 14.48
N ILE A 2 21.22 -4.38 13.51
CA ILE A 2 19.75 -4.35 13.27
C ILE A 2 18.90 -4.55 14.54
N ALA A 3 19.26 -5.51 15.42
CA ALA A 3 18.55 -5.73 16.68
C ALA A 3 18.52 -4.49 17.62
N LYS A 4 19.55 -3.63 17.59
CA LYS A 4 19.52 -2.35 18.32
C LYS A 4 18.54 -1.38 17.66
N MET A 5 18.62 -1.20 16.34
CA MET A 5 17.68 -0.33 15.61
C MET A 5 16.22 -0.74 15.88
N ARG A 6 15.94 -2.05 15.89
CA ARG A 6 14.62 -2.57 16.26
C ARG A 6 14.22 -2.22 17.70
N ARG A 7 15.12 -2.39 18.68
CA ARG A 7 14.87 -2.00 20.08
C ARG A 7 14.60 -0.49 20.21
N ASP A 8 15.41 0.34 19.57
CA ASP A 8 15.30 1.80 19.61
C ASP A 8 13.96 2.26 18.99
N ILE A 9 13.52 1.62 17.90
CA ILE A 9 12.21 1.85 17.26
C ILE A 9 11.05 1.36 18.14
N LEU A 10 11.13 0.16 18.72
CA LEU A 10 10.10 -0.38 19.60
C LEU A 10 9.90 0.51 20.85
N LEU A 11 10.99 1.03 21.42
CA LEU A 11 10.92 2.01 22.53
C LEU A 11 10.26 3.33 22.08
N TYR A 12 10.63 3.86 20.91
CA TYR A 12 10.00 5.07 20.36
C TYR A 12 8.49 4.87 20.12
N LEU A 13 8.07 3.74 19.55
CA LEU A 13 6.67 3.42 19.31
C LEU A 13 5.90 3.19 20.62
N ASN A 14 6.50 2.51 21.61
CA ASN A 14 5.89 2.28 22.92
C ASN A 14 5.63 3.59 23.69
N ASN A 15 6.45 4.63 23.46
CA ASN A 15 6.24 5.96 24.02
C ASN A 15 5.09 6.74 23.35
N HIS A 16 4.43 6.18 22.32
CA HIS A 16 3.27 6.74 21.63
C HIS A 16 2.11 5.73 21.64
N SER A 17 1.78 5.18 22.81
CA SER A 17 0.76 4.13 22.99
C SER A 17 -0.67 4.59 22.65
N GLU A 18 -0.92 5.89 22.61
CA GLU A 18 -2.15 6.49 22.09
C GLU A 18 -2.28 6.33 20.56
N ALA A 19 -1.16 6.14 19.87
CA ALA A 19 -1.07 5.91 18.43
C ALA A 19 -0.87 4.42 18.08
N VAL A 20 0.09 3.75 18.71
CA VAL A 20 0.52 2.37 18.38
C VAL A 20 0.69 1.52 19.63
N ASN A 21 -0.02 0.39 19.71
CA ASN A 21 0.19 -0.63 20.74
C ASN A 21 0.99 -1.80 20.16
N ILE A 22 1.89 -2.37 20.98
CA ILE A 22 2.84 -3.41 20.55
C ILE A 22 2.55 -4.71 21.31
N TYR A 23 2.35 -5.79 20.57
CA TYR A 23 2.05 -7.11 21.12
C TYR A 23 3.28 -8.00 20.92
N MET A 24 4.06 -8.15 21.98
CA MET A 24 5.29 -8.94 21.98
C MET A 24 4.99 -10.44 22.10
N GLY A 25 5.75 -11.25 21.37
CA GLY A 25 6.12 -12.60 21.80
C GLY A 25 7.51 -12.58 22.42
N ASP A 26 8.04 -13.76 22.74
CA ASP A 26 9.24 -14.03 23.54
C ASP A 26 10.42 -13.05 23.30
N ALA A 27 10.78 -12.82 22.04
CA ALA A 27 11.93 -11.97 21.67
C ALA A 27 11.65 -11.02 20.48
N ARG A 28 10.42 -10.98 19.96
CA ARG A 28 10.03 -10.23 18.75
C ARG A 28 8.54 -9.82 18.82
N PRO A 29 8.11 -8.70 18.20
CA PRO A 29 6.70 -8.36 18.11
C PRO A 29 5.96 -9.42 17.28
N ARG A 30 4.80 -9.89 17.75
CA ARG A 30 3.89 -10.76 16.99
C ARG A 30 2.80 -9.95 16.30
N ALA A 31 2.44 -8.78 16.84
CA ALA A 31 1.60 -7.79 16.18
C ALA A 31 1.90 -6.36 16.64
N ILE A 32 1.40 -5.40 15.89
CA ILE A 32 1.09 -4.04 16.38
C ILE A 32 -0.36 -3.68 16.04
N SER A 33 -0.98 -2.81 16.83
CA SER A 33 -2.24 -2.15 16.46
C SER A 33 -2.07 -0.65 16.34
N LEU A 34 -2.70 -0.07 15.33
CA LEU A 34 -2.65 1.34 14.98
C LEU A 34 -4.02 1.96 15.23
N ASN A 35 -4.08 3.00 16.07
CA ASN A 35 -5.28 3.76 16.34
C ASN A 35 -5.73 4.52 15.07
N THR A 36 -6.79 4.05 14.41
CA THR A 36 -7.24 4.65 13.13
C THR A 36 -7.75 6.08 13.29
N SER A 37 -8.16 6.46 14.50
CA SER A 37 -8.59 7.81 14.83
C SER A 37 -7.41 8.74 15.12
N TYR A 38 -6.25 8.21 15.52
CA TYR A 38 -4.99 8.96 15.57
C TYR A 38 -4.45 9.19 14.16
N PHE A 39 -4.29 8.12 13.37
CA PHE A 39 -3.61 8.22 12.07
C PHE A 39 -4.42 8.91 10.97
N PHE A 40 -5.75 8.81 10.96
CA PHE A 40 -6.58 9.33 9.88
C PHE A 40 -7.54 10.42 10.35
N ALA A 41 -7.73 11.47 9.53
CA ALA A 41 -8.75 12.49 9.77
C ALA A 41 -10.11 12.02 9.22
N ALA A 42 -10.42 12.38 7.99
CA ALA A 42 -11.57 11.89 7.23
C ALA A 42 -11.09 10.92 6.13
N GLY A 43 -11.92 9.91 5.80
CA GLY A 43 -11.59 8.92 4.79
C GLY A 43 -10.25 8.21 5.04
N THR A 44 -9.37 8.29 4.04
CA THR A 44 -8.07 7.61 3.93
C THR A 44 -6.86 8.52 4.12
N SER A 45 -7.03 9.83 4.27
CA SER A 45 -5.92 10.76 4.41
C SER A 45 -5.31 10.72 5.82
N PHE A 46 -4.00 10.56 5.88
CA PHE A 46 -3.24 10.64 7.14
C PHE A 46 -3.32 12.04 7.76
N ARG A 47 -3.29 12.14 9.09
CA ARG A 47 -3.21 13.43 9.80
C ARG A 47 -1.81 14.02 9.70
N GLY A 48 -1.73 15.35 9.62
CA GLY A 48 -0.47 16.06 9.80
C GLY A 48 0.19 15.70 11.14
N GLY A 49 1.52 15.63 11.16
CA GLY A 49 2.29 15.24 12.35
C GLY A 49 2.43 13.73 12.59
N THR A 50 1.70 12.86 11.88
CA THR A 50 1.76 11.40 12.09
C THR A 50 2.89 10.68 11.33
N ASP A 51 3.51 11.36 10.36
CA ASP A 51 4.59 10.81 9.51
C ASP A 51 5.82 10.26 10.28
N PRO A 52 6.29 10.84 11.41
CA PRO A 52 7.38 10.27 12.19
C PRO A 52 7.03 8.88 12.76
N ILE A 53 5.80 8.70 13.24
CA ILE A 53 5.32 7.42 13.80
C ILE A 53 5.08 6.41 12.67
N LEU A 54 4.48 6.82 11.55
CA LEU A 54 4.36 5.98 10.35
C LEU A 54 5.74 5.58 9.79
N THR A 55 6.72 6.47 9.84
CA THR A 55 8.13 6.20 9.48
C THR A 55 8.78 5.22 10.46
N ALA A 56 8.48 5.28 11.75
CA ALA A 56 8.93 4.32 12.73
C ALA A 56 8.24 2.94 12.56
N VAL A 57 6.96 2.89 12.19
CA VAL A 57 6.26 1.64 11.81
C VAL A 57 6.89 1.01 10.57
N ALA A 58 7.17 1.79 9.52
CA ALA A 58 7.91 1.30 8.34
C ALA A 58 9.32 0.81 8.73
N GLY A 59 10.02 1.57 9.59
CA GLY A 59 11.31 1.18 10.17
C GLY A 59 11.28 -0.13 10.93
N LEU A 60 10.23 -0.38 11.72
CA LEU A 60 10.03 -1.64 12.41
C LEU A 60 10.01 -2.79 11.40
N VAL A 61 9.17 -2.70 10.36
CA VAL A 61 9.07 -3.71 9.29
C VAL A 61 10.42 -3.98 8.62
N PHE A 62 11.18 -2.94 8.24
CA PHE A 62 12.54 -3.11 7.71
C PHE A 62 13.43 -3.93 8.67
N THR A 63 13.39 -3.64 9.98
CA THR A 63 14.19 -4.36 10.99
C THR A 63 13.67 -5.76 11.38
N LEU A 64 12.58 -6.24 10.77
CA LEU A 64 12.06 -7.61 10.92
C LEU A 64 12.54 -8.57 9.80
N GLY A 65 13.20 -8.09 8.74
CA GLY A 65 13.83 -8.96 7.75
C GLY A 65 12.85 -9.62 6.76
N ARG A 66 12.98 -10.95 6.55
CA ARG A 66 12.08 -11.72 5.66
C ARG A 66 10.64 -11.85 6.19
N THR A 67 10.37 -11.42 7.42
CA THR A 67 9.06 -11.53 8.11
C THR A 67 7.91 -10.99 7.27
N HIS A 68 6.88 -11.81 7.09
CA HIS A 68 5.66 -11.46 6.40
C HIS A 68 4.73 -10.61 7.30
N CYS A 69 4.15 -9.56 6.74
CA CYS A 69 3.34 -8.56 7.43
C CYS A 69 1.92 -8.55 6.87
N LEU A 70 0.97 -9.11 7.63
CA LEU A 70 -0.44 -9.17 7.27
C LEU A 70 -1.19 -8.00 7.91
N ILE A 71 -1.67 -7.07 7.09
CA ILE A 71 -2.43 -5.89 7.51
C ILE A 71 -3.93 -6.24 7.52
N LEU A 72 -4.59 -5.92 8.62
CA LEU A 72 -6.01 -6.21 8.86
C LEU A 72 -6.77 -4.91 9.19
N PRO A 73 -7.88 -4.62 8.49
CA PRO A 73 -8.78 -3.52 8.82
C PRO A 73 -9.25 -3.53 10.28
N GLU A 74 -9.45 -2.33 10.82
CA GLU A 74 -10.18 -2.18 12.08
C GLU A 74 -11.60 -2.74 11.95
N GLY A 75 -11.92 -3.71 12.82
CA GLY A 75 -13.15 -4.50 12.78
C GLY A 75 -12.93 -5.99 12.50
N SER A 76 -11.79 -6.38 11.90
CA SER A 76 -11.56 -7.78 11.44
C SER A 76 -11.67 -8.84 12.53
N VAL A 77 -11.22 -8.54 13.75
CA VAL A 77 -11.30 -9.48 14.89
C VAL A 77 -12.75 -9.77 15.32
N ALA A 78 -13.67 -8.82 15.08
CA ALA A 78 -15.07 -8.91 15.45
C ALA A 78 -16.01 -9.21 14.24
N GLY A 79 -15.45 -9.38 13.04
CA GLY A 79 -16.22 -9.54 11.79
C GLY A 79 -16.90 -8.27 11.24
N ASP A 80 -16.98 -7.18 12.01
CA ASP A 80 -17.57 -5.89 11.60
C ASP A 80 -16.57 -5.01 10.83
N VAL A 81 -16.12 -5.49 9.67
CA VAL A 81 -15.21 -4.71 8.81
C VAL A 81 -15.97 -3.71 7.95
N LYS A 82 -15.86 -2.44 8.32
CA LYS A 82 -16.45 -1.33 7.57
C LYS A 82 -15.57 -0.92 6.38
N ILE A 83 -16.19 -0.64 5.22
CA ILE A 83 -15.49 -0.25 3.96
C ILE A 83 -14.49 0.90 4.17
N LYS A 84 -14.81 1.87 5.04
CA LYS A 84 -13.91 2.96 5.46
C LYS A 84 -12.57 2.44 6.01
N ASN A 85 -12.60 1.37 6.79
CA ASN A 85 -11.43 0.77 7.42
C ASN A 85 -10.64 -0.11 6.44
N ILE A 86 -11.30 -0.78 5.49
CA ILE A 86 -10.64 -1.45 4.36
C ILE A 86 -9.81 -0.44 3.56
N ARG A 87 -10.41 0.69 3.16
CA ARG A 87 -9.72 1.74 2.41
C ARG A 87 -8.54 2.36 3.19
N ARG A 88 -8.64 2.43 4.52
CA ARG A 88 -7.53 2.87 5.41
C ARG A 88 -6.40 1.85 5.49
N ALA A 89 -6.71 0.54 5.54
CA ALA A 89 -5.69 -0.52 5.51
C ALA A 89 -4.91 -0.53 4.19
N LEU A 90 -5.62 -0.35 3.07
CA LEU A 90 -4.99 -0.16 1.75
C LEU A 90 -4.12 1.10 1.71
N ALA A 91 -4.54 2.21 2.31
CA ALA A 91 -3.74 3.43 2.40
C ALA A 91 -2.45 3.25 3.24
N LEU A 92 -2.51 2.46 4.33
CA LEU A 92 -1.31 2.08 5.09
C LEU A 92 -0.38 1.19 4.27
N ASN A 93 -0.93 0.21 3.56
CA ASN A 93 -0.15 -0.65 2.66
C ASN A 93 0.60 0.18 1.59
N SER A 94 -0.11 1.05 0.87
CA SER A 94 0.51 1.95 -0.12
C SER A 94 1.55 2.90 0.48
N TYR A 95 1.41 3.31 1.74
CA TYR A 95 2.44 4.09 2.44
C TYR A 95 3.72 3.27 2.68
N LEU A 96 3.60 2.02 3.15
CA LEU A 96 4.75 1.13 3.35
C LEU A 96 5.46 0.84 2.02
N GLU A 97 4.70 0.54 0.96
CA GLU A 97 5.21 0.36 -0.41
C GLU A 97 5.95 1.61 -0.92
N ALA A 98 5.39 2.81 -0.71
CA ALA A 98 6.02 4.07 -1.11
C ALA A 98 7.35 4.32 -0.37
N ARG A 99 7.41 3.98 0.92
CA ARG A 99 8.65 3.97 1.72
C ARG A 99 9.65 2.89 1.27
N GLY A 100 9.25 1.98 0.38
CA GLY A 100 10.10 0.97 -0.25
C GLY A 100 10.03 -0.41 0.41
N VAL A 101 9.10 -0.64 1.33
CA VAL A 101 8.87 -1.96 1.92
C VAL A 101 8.41 -2.91 0.82
N SER A 102 9.14 -4.01 0.61
CA SER A 102 8.82 -4.94 -0.47
C SER A 102 7.45 -5.61 -0.32
N LYS A 103 6.64 -5.55 -1.39
CA LYS A 103 5.32 -6.18 -1.54
C LYS A 103 5.31 -7.68 -1.29
N SER A 104 6.45 -8.39 -1.46
CA SER A 104 6.52 -9.84 -1.26
C SER A 104 6.23 -10.29 0.17
N ARG A 105 6.29 -9.36 1.13
CA ARG A 105 5.93 -9.56 2.54
C ARG A 105 4.71 -8.72 2.96
N LEU A 106 4.02 -8.05 2.06
CA LEU A 106 2.86 -7.21 2.39
C LEU A 106 1.58 -7.86 1.86
N GLU A 107 0.67 -8.17 2.77
CA GLU A 107 -0.64 -8.72 2.46
C GLU A 107 -1.71 -7.88 3.19
N VAL A 108 -2.86 -7.67 2.55
CA VAL A 108 -4.00 -6.99 3.18
C VAL A 108 -5.22 -7.91 3.07
N ASN A 109 -5.57 -8.62 4.15
CA ASN A 109 -6.81 -9.38 4.18
C ASN A 109 -7.96 -8.42 4.52
N LEU A 110 -8.89 -8.27 3.59
CA LEU A 110 -9.96 -7.25 3.65
C LEU A 110 -11.11 -7.62 4.59
N THR A 111 -11.18 -8.87 5.07
CA THR A 111 -12.24 -9.37 5.96
C THR A 111 -11.68 -9.81 7.31
N GLY A 112 -10.53 -10.49 7.32
CA GLY A 112 -9.97 -11.17 8.48
C GLY A 112 -10.61 -12.52 8.80
N ALA A 113 -11.56 -12.99 7.98
CA ALA A 113 -12.36 -14.18 8.26
C ALA A 113 -11.53 -15.48 8.30
N ASP A 114 -10.50 -15.57 7.46
CA ASP A 114 -9.64 -16.74 7.29
C ASP A 114 -8.38 -16.68 8.18
N VAL A 115 -8.32 -15.73 9.12
CA VAL A 115 -7.14 -15.46 9.95
C VAL A 115 -7.28 -16.09 11.32
N SER A 116 -6.42 -17.08 11.62
CA SER A 116 -6.32 -17.64 12.98
C SER A 116 -5.64 -16.63 13.91
N PHE A 117 -6.44 -15.91 14.69
CA PHE A 117 -5.96 -15.01 15.73
C PHE A 117 -5.48 -15.80 16.95
N PRO A 118 -4.23 -15.62 17.43
CA PRO A 118 -3.82 -16.04 18.76
C PRO A 118 -4.75 -15.45 19.82
N LYS A 119 -5.00 -16.18 20.92
CA LYS A 119 -5.98 -15.78 21.96
C LYS A 119 -5.64 -14.40 22.53
N GLU A 120 -4.35 -14.11 22.71
CA GLU A 120 -3.79 -12.83 23.15
C GLU A 120 -4.19 -11.63 22.26
N LEU A 121 -4.54 -11.86 20.99
CA LEU A 121 -4.84 -10.83 20.00
C LEU A 121 -6.35 -10.62 19.73
N THR A 122 -7.22 -11.38 20.42
CA THR A 122 -8.68 -11.37 20.21
C THR A 122 -9.40 -10.12 20.75
N SER A 123 -8.76 -9.33 21.59
CA SER A 123 -9.33 -8.11 22.20
C SER A 123 -8.82 -6.80 21.56
N ILE A 124 -8.07 -6.89 20.47
CA ILE A 124 -7.36 -5.75 19.88
C ILE A 124 -8.31 -4.77 19.18
N LYS A 125 -8.13 -3.49 19.48
CA LYS A 125 -8.82 -2.36 18.84
C LYS A 125 -7.88 -1.65 17.86
N GLY A 126 -8.45 -0.98 16.85
CA GLY A 126 -7.70 -0.33 15.78
C GLY A 126 -7.40 -1.27 14.60
N MET A 127 -6.57 -0.80 13.67
CA MET A 127 -6.08 -1.57 12.53
C MET A 127 -4.86 -2.39 12.97
N ILE A 128 -4.72 -3.63 12.53
CA ILE A 128 -3.70 -4.56 13.03
C ILE A 128 -2.66 -4.84 11.93
N ILE A 129 -1.39 -4.95 12.29
CA ILE A 129 -0.39 -5.66 11.48
C ILE A 129 0.08 -6.88 12.27
N LEU A 130 -0.14 -8.07 11.73
CA LEU A 130 0.38 -9.33 12.25
C LEU A 130 1.73 -9.64 11.59
N PHE A 131 2.67 -10.17 12.37
CA PHE A 131 4.02 -10.54 11.92
C PHE A 131 4.20 -12.05 11.91
N ASP A 132 4.20 -12.64 10.71
CA ASP A 132 4.49 -14.06 10.50
C ASP A 132 5.97 -14.26 10.14
N TYR A 133 6.68 -14.98 11.00
CA TYR A 133 8.10 -15.30 10.86
C TYR A 133 8.38 -16.61 10.12
N LYS A 134 7.34 -17.34 9.71
CA LYS A 134 7.40 -18.64 9.02
C LYS A 134 6.98 -18.53 7.54
N LYS A 135 6.04 -17.64 7.21
CA LYS A 135 5.64 -17.36 5.81
C LYS A 135 6.78 -16.65 5.06
N GLU A 136 7.23 -17.26 3.97
CA GLU A 136 8.30 -16.74 3.10
C GLU A 136 7.82 -15.54 2.25
N PRO A 137 8.74 -14.68 1.75
CA PRO A 137 8.39 -13.60 0.82
C PRO A 137 7.91 -14.16 -0.53
N ARG A 138 6.65 -13.90 -0.91
CA ARG A 138 6.06 -14.31 -2.20
C ARG A 138 6.59 -13.44 -3.34
N LEU A 139 7.27 -14.04 -4.32
CA LEU A 139 7.81 -13.34 -5.49
C LEU A 139 7.02 -13.62 -6.78
N ASP A 140 6.04 -14.52 -6.68
CA ASP A 140 5.19 -15.03 -7.75
C ASP A 140 3.90 -14.19 -7.81
N ASP A 141 4.03 -13.01 -8.39
CA ASP A 141 3.00 -11.97 -8.44
C ASP A 141 2.27 -12.00 -9.79
N VAL A 142 1.01 -12.43 -9.80
CA VAL A 142 0.27 -12.74 -11.03
C VAL A 142 -0.21 -11.46 -11.71
N ALA A 143 0.57 -11.01 -12.70
CA ALA A 143 0.16 -10.16 -13.81
C ALA A 143 -0.54 -8.83 -13.47
N ASP A 144 0.27 -7.79 -13.20
CA ASP A 144 -0.09 -6.48 -13.74
C ASP A 144 0.30 -6.45 -15.23
N ILE A 145 -0.66 -6.75 -16.11
CA ILE A 145 -0.47 -6.78 -17.57
C ILE A 145 -0.02 -5.40 -18.12
N ARG A 146 -0.24 -4.32 -17.37
CA ARG A 146 0.16 -2.94 -17.73
C ARG A 146 1.58 -2.58 -17.25
N SER A 147 2.29 -3.51 -16.61
CA SER A 147 3.68 -3.30 -16.18
C SER A 147 4.64 -3.12 -17.37
N LYS A 148 5.57 -2.17 -17.24
CA LYS A 148 6.56 -1.80 -18.29
C LYS A 148 7.83 -2.68 -18.28
N GLY A 149 7.74 -3.87 -17.71
CA GLY A 149 8.85 -4.76 -17.39
C GLY A 149 8.65 -5.43 -16.02
N PRO A 150 9.64 -6.18 -15.51
CA PRO A 150 9.55 -6.88 -14.24
C PRO A 150 9.20 -5.94 -13.07
N ARG A 151 8.32 -6.37 -12.17
CA ARG A 151 8.04 -5.59 -10.96
C ARG A 151 9.30 -5.61 -10.07
N VAL A 152 9.66 -4.45 -9.52
CA VAL A 152 10.74 -4.31 -8.53
C VAL A 152 10.28 -3.50 -7.32
N SER A 153 10.94 -3.71 -6.19
CA SER A 153 10.85 -2.84 -5.02
C SER A 153 12.25 -2.55 -4.46
N LEU A 154 12.44 -1.39 -3.85
CA LEU A 154 13.69 -0.96 -3.22
C LEU A 154 13.37 -0.03 -2.05
N GLY A 155 13.87 -0.40 -0.86
CA GLY A 155 13.72 0.35 0.38
C GLY A 155 15.05 0.54 1.10
N VAL A 156 15.22 1.69 1.74
CA VAL A 156 16.43 2.09 2.46
C VAL A 156 16.01 2.77 3.76
N TYR A 157 16.42 2.21 4.90
CA TYR A 157 16.04 2.72 6.22
C TYR A 157 17.16 2.62 7.27
N PRO A 158 17.51 3.71 7.98
CA PRO A 158 17.06 5.08 7.76
C PRO A 158 17.64 5.68 6.47
N THR A 159 17.01 6.73 5.96
CA THR A 159 17.48 7.49 4.78
C THR A 159 18.63 8.46 5.08
N ALA A 160 19.06 8.57 6.33
CA ALA A 160 20.25 9.31 6.73
C ALA A 160 20.94 8.63 7.92
N LEU A 161 22.28 8.59 7.90
CA LEU A 161 23.10 7.92 8.93
C LEU A 161 24.40 8.66 9.23
N ALA A 162 24.95 8.48 10.43
CA ALA A 162 26.27 8.94 10.84
C ALA A 162 27.25 7.76 10.99
N VAL A 163 28.09 7.52 9.97
CA VAL A 163 29.10 6.43 10.00
C VAL A 163 30.07 6.59 11.16
N HIS A 164 30.37 7.83 11.56
CA HIS A 164 31.22 8.14 12.72
C HIS A 164 30.62 7.68 14.06
N LYS A 165 29.28 7.52 14.17
CA LYS A 165 28.59 6.91 15.33
C LYS A 165 28.39 5.39 15.18
N GLY A 166 28.90 4.80 14.10
CA GLY A 166 28.65 3.41 13.73
C GLY A 166 27.17 3.12 13.45
N GLU A 167 26.42 4.11 12.94
CA GLU A 167 25.09 3.90 12.36
C GLU A 167 25.19 3.13 11.02
N GLY A 168 24.06 2.68 10.50
CA GLY A 168 23.96 1.93 9.24
C GLY A 168 22.50 1.84 8.80
N ALA A 169 22.27 1.55 7.52
CA ALA A 169 20.93 1.35 6.97
C ALA A 169 20.66 -0.13 6.68
N VAL A 170 19.41 -0.55 6.88
CA VAL A 170 18.84 -1.70 6.18
C VAL A 170 18.57 -1.27 4.75
N VAL A 171 19.06 -2.04 3.78
CA VAL A 171 18.73 -1.90 2.37
C VAL A 171 18.09 -3.20 1.92
N GLU A 172 16.88 -3.14 1.40
CA GLU A 172 16.17 -4.30 0.86
C GLU A 172 15.68 -4.02 -0.55
N PHE A 173 15.63 -5.07 -1.36
CA PHE A 173 14.99 -5.05 -2.65
C PHE A 173 14.27 -6.35 -2.94
N SER A 174 13.32 -6.29 -3.86
CA SER A 174 12.86 -7.49 -4.55
C SER A 174 12.73 -7.27 -6.04
N VAL A 175 12.94 -8.35 -6.77
CA VAL A 175 12.58 -8.52 -8.19
C VAL A 175 11.59 -9.67 -8.22
N PHE A 176 10.40 -9.42 -8.75
CA PHE A 176 9.35 -10.43 -8.93
C PHE A 176 9.50 -11.11 -10.28
N ASP A 177 8.94 -12.30 -10.45
CA ASP A 177 8.94 -12.95 -11.76
C ASP A 177 8.10 -12.16 -12.79
N SER A 178 8.39 -12.33 -14.08
CA SER A 178 7.67 -11.68 -15.18
C SER A 178 6.89 -12.73 -16.00
N PRO A 179 5.67 -12.42 -16.49
CA PRO A 179 4.98 -13.25 -17.47
C PRO A 179 5.79 -13.47 -18.76
N ALA A 180 6.79 -12.62 -19.04
CA ALA A 180 7.75 -12.76 -20.13
C ALA A 180 9.00 -13.59 -19.76
N GLY A 181 8.91 -14.44 -18.74
CA GLY A 181 9.99 -15.31 -18.26
C GLY A 181 10.88 -14.67 -17.19
N ARG A 182 11.83 -15.46 -16.68
CA ARG A 182 12.71 -15.07 -15.56
C ARG A 182 13.49 -13.79 -15.88
N PRO A 183 13.39 -12.74 -15.04
CA PRO A 183 14.08 -11.48 -15.29
C PRO A 183 15.57 -11.56 -14.99
N SER A 184 16.37 -10.79 -15.73
CA SER A 184 17.72 -10.42 -15.33
C SER A 184 17.67 -9.15 -14.46
N TRP A 185 18.59 -8.97 -13.52
CA TRP A 185 18.63 -7.78 -12.68
C TRP A 185 20.03 -7.38 -12.22
N SER A 186 20.18 -6.08 -11.90
CA SER A 186 21.34 -5.54 -11.17
C SER A 186 20.91 -4.62 -10.02
N PHE A 187 21.66 -4.69 -8.93
CA PHE A 187 21.58 -3.79 -7.79
C PHE A 187 22.91 -3.04 -7.69
N GLN A 188 22.84 -1.71 -7.74
CA GLN A 188 24.00 -0.82 -7.84
C GLN A 188 23.96 0.24 -6.74
N VAL A 189 25.13 0.58 -6.20
CA VAL A 189 25.29 1.65 -5.20
C VAL A 189 26.24 2.71 -5.74
N PHE A 190 25.78 3.95 -5.78
CA PHE A 190 26.52 5.11 -6.29
C PHE A 190 26.76 6.15 -5.19
N GLN A 191 27.93 6.78 -5.22
CA GLN A 191 28.15 8.09 -4.59
C GLN A 191 27.76 9.18 -5.60
N VAL A 192 27.02 10.19 -5.14
CA VAL A 192 26.77 11.41 -5.91
C VAL A 192 27.91 12.39 -5.62
N MET A 193 28.63 12.77 -6.66
CA MET A 193 29.77 13.68 -6.59
C MET A 193 29.30 15.16 -6.60
N PRO A 194 30.16 16.14 -6.23
CA PRO A 194 29.76 17.55 -6.14
C PRO A 194 29.31 18.19 -7.46
N ASP A 195 29.77 17.65 -8.59
CA ASP A 195 29.37 18.01 -9.96
C ASP A 195 28.04 17.34 -10.41
N GLY A 196 27.46 16.47 -9.58
CA GLY A 196 26.28 15.67 -9.90
C GLY A 196 26.57 14.35 -10.62
N SER A 197 27.85 14.04 -10.91
CA SER A 197 28.23 12.74 -11.48
C SER A 197 28.04 11.60 -10.47
N ARG A 198 28.03 10.36 -10.97
CA ARG A 198 27.76 9.15 -10.16
C ARG A 198 28.96 8.22 -10.20
N LEU A 199 29.64 8.06 -9.06
CA LEU A 199 30.71 7.09 -8.90
C LEU A 199 30.12 5.76 -8.40
N GLN A 200 30.23 4.69 -9.19
CA GLN A 200 29.80 3.36 -8.78
C GLN A 200 30.74 2.81 -7.68
N LEU A 201 30.14 2.30 -6.60
CA LEU A 201 30.84 1.81 -5.40
C LEU A 201 30.73 0.29 -5.24
N GLN A 202 29.61 -0.25 -5.69
CA GLN A 202 29.23 -1.65 -5.58
C GLN A 202 28.19 -1.98 -6.65
N GLU A 203 28.29 -3.18 -7.21
CA GLU A 203 27.28 -3.78 -8.08
C GLU A 203 27.13 -5.26 -7.72
N ILE A 204 25.91 -5.77 -7.82
CA ILE A 204 25.55 -7.19 -7.72
C ILE A 204 24.51 -7.45 -8.80
N SER A 205 24.69 -8.49 -9.62
CA SER A 205 23.71 -8.91 -10.62
C SER A 205 23.22 -10.33 -10.37
N GLY A 206 22.09 -10.68 -10.98
CA GLY A 206 21.48 -12.00 -10.88
C GLY A 206 20.36 -12.21 -11.89
N ASN A 207 19.77 -13.40 -11.86
CA ASN A 207 18.67 -13.80 -12.74
C ASN A 207 17.58 -14.51 -11.93
N GLY A 208 16.33 -14.44 -12.40
CA GLY A 208 15.16 -14.95 -11.71
C GLY A 208 14.65 -14.03 -10.59
N PRO A 209 13.55 -14.43 -9.93
CA PRO A 209 12.97 -13.69 -8.83
C PRO A 209 13.92 -13.69 -7.63
N GLN A 210 14.07 -12.55 -6.96
CA GLN A 210 14.94 -12.40 -5.80
C GLN A 210 14.29 -11.51 -4.74
N TYR A 211 14.38 -11.93 -3.48
CA TYR A 211 14.29 -11.02 -2.33
C TYR A 211 15.67 -10.92 -1.68
N ASN A 212 16.15 -9.71 -1.41
CA ASN A 212 17.40 -9.48 -0.69
C ASN A 212 17.19 -8.41 0.39
N GLN A 213 17.79 -8.63 1.57
CA GLN A 213 17.98 -7.59 2.56
C GLN A 213 19.42 -7.64 3.08
N SER A 214 20.07 -6.48 3.11
CA SER A 214 21.45 -6.28 3.55
C SER A 214 21.55 -5.14 4.57
N PHE A 215 22.67 -5.09 5.30
CA PHE A 215 22.99 -3.98 6.21
C PHE A 215 24.18 -3.19 5.67
N TRP A 216 23.91 -1.97 5.20
CA TRP A 216 24.91 -1.07 4.65
C TRP A 216 25.39 -0.10 5.74
N ASN A 217 26.65 -0.24 6.16
CA ASN A 217 27.24 0.51 7.28
C ASN A 217 28.05 1.74 6.84
N GLY A 218 27.96 2.14 5.56
CA GLY A 218 28.69 3.28 5.01
C GLY A 218 30.22 3.11 4.99
N ARG A 219 30.73 1.88 4.85
CA ARG A 219 32.18 1.60 4.77
C ARG A 219 32.55 0.75 3.55
N LYS A 220 33.75 1.02 3.00
CA LYS A 220 34.34 0.22 1.91
C LYS A 220 34.56 -1.22 2.38
N LYS A 221 34.12 -2.21 1.60
CA LYS A 221 34.23 -3.65 1.91
C LYS A 221 33.76 -4.02 3.34
N PHE A 222 32.73 -3.34 3.86
CA PHE A 222 32.16 -3.45 5.22
C PHE A 222 33.10 -3.07 6.38
N PHE A 223 34.34 -3.55 6.42
CA PHE A 223 35.29 -3.33 7.52
C PHE A 223 36.29 -2.19 7.26
N GLY A 224 36.39 -1.68 6.04
CA GLY A 224 37.33 -0.64 5.66
C GLY A 224 36.98 0.77 6.12
N SER A 225 37.61 1.75 5.47
CA SER A 225 37.37 3.17 5.74
C SER A 225 35.91 3.58 5.44
N PRO A 226 35.36 4.56 6.18
CA PRO A 226 34.11 5.20 5.84
C PRO A 226 34.09 5.70 4.39
N TYR A 227 32.92 5.65 3.76
CA TYR A 227 32.61 6.57 2.67
C TYR A 227 32.47 7.99 3.24
N PRO A 228 32.82 9.04 2.47
CA PRO A 228 32.72 10.43 2.92
C PRO A 228 31.27 10.85 3.18
N SER A 229 31.08 12.00 3.83
CA SER A 229 29.77 12.62 3.93
C SER A 229 29.26 13.08 2.55
N GLY A 230 27.94 13.00 2.34
CA GLY A 230 27.33 13.27 1.04
C GLY A 230 26.08 12.45 0.75
N LYS A 231 25.67 12.46 -0.53
CA LYS A 231 24.49 11.75 -1.03
C LYS A 231 24.89 10.47 -1.75
N TYR A 232 24.12 9.42 -1.49
CA TYR A 232 24.29 8.08 -2.07
C TYR A 232 22.98 7.66 -2.74
N ILE A 233 23.08 6.93 -3.85
CA ILE A 233 21.94 6.37 -4.57
C ILE A 233 22.07 4.87 -4.60
N PHE A 234 21.06 4.18 -4.09
CA PHE A 234 20.83 2.77 -4.36
C PHE A 234 19.90 2.67 -5.57
N THR A 235 20.19 1.79 -6.52
CA THR A 235 19.37 1.54 -7.70
C THR A 235 19.19 0.05 -7.91
N VAL A 236 17.97 -0.37 -8.25
CA VAL A 236 17.66 -1.70 -8.77
C VAL A 236 17.18 -1.54 -10.19
N ILE A 237 17.73 -2.33 -11.11
CA ILE A 237 17.30 -2.45 -12.50
C ILE A 237 16.90 -3.90 -12.73
N ALA A 238 15.74 -4.15 -13.32
CA ALA A 238 15.33 -5.49 -13.75
C ALA A 238 14.75 -5.46 -15.17
N LYS A 239 15.08 -6.48 -15.95
CA LYS A 239 14.79 -6.57 -17.39
C LYS A 239 14.35 -7.99 -17.77
N ASP A 240 13.20 -8.11 -18.44
CA ASP A 240 12.69 -9.41 -18.92
C ASP A 240 13.26 -9.81 -20.29
N LEU A 241 12.89 -11.01 -20.76
CA LEU A 241 13.34 -11.57 -22.04
C LEU A 241 12.82 -10.78 -23.26
N GLN A 242 11.75 -10.00 -23.11
CA GLN A 242 11.26 -9.05 -24.12
C GLN A 242 12.05 -7.72 -24.10
N GLY A 243 13.05 -7.60 -23.22
CA GLY A 243 13.90 -6.42 -23.08
C GLY A 243 13.24 -5.27 -22.33
N ARG A 244 12.06 -5.46 -21.73
CA ARG A 244 11.33 -4.42 -21.01
C ARG A 244 11.97 -4.20 -19.64
N GLU A 245 12.31 -2.96 -19.32
CA GLU A 245 13.12 -2.61 -18.15
C GLU A 245 12.35 -1.78 -17.12
N THR A 246 12.45 -2.17 -15.84
CA THR A 246 12.03 -1.33 -14.72
C THR A 246 13.25 -0.96 -13.87
N SER A 247 13.45 0.34 -13.68
CA SER A 247 14.52 0.90 -12.85
C SER A 247 13.93 1.69 -11.68
N LEU A 248 14.48 1.48 -10.47
CA LEU A 248 14.01 2.12 -9.24
C LEU A 248 15.19 2.55 -8.37
N SER A 249 15.26 3.85 -8.05
CA SER A 249 16.29 4.41 -7.18
C SER A 249 15.77 4.88 -5.82
N ARG A 250 16.65 4.88 -4.81
CA ARG A 250 16.44 5.44 -3.46
C ARG A 250 17.69 6.20 -3.00
N TYR A 251 17.47 7.33 -2.33
CA TYR A 251 18.54 8.17 -1.81
C TYR A 251 18.84 7.87 -0.34
N LEU A 252 20.12 8.02 0.03
CA LEU A 252 20.61 8.02 1.40
C LEU A 252 21.61 9.16 1.60
N ALA A 253 21.62 9.77 2.78
CA ALA A 253 22.63 10.75 3.17
C ALA A 253 23.58 10.19 4.24
N ILE A 254 24.89 10.24 3.99
CA ILE A 254 25.89 10.18 5.06
C ILE A 254 25.99 11.58 5.66
N ARG A 255 25.63 11.71 6.94
CA ARG A 255 25.79 12.93 7.73
C ARG A 255 27.27 13.29 7.87
N LEU A 256 27.54 14.58 7.88
CA LEU A 256 28.86 15.16 8.11
C LEU A 256 29.43 14.72 9.47
N THR A 257 30.75 14.75 9.60
CA THR A 257 31.39 14.66 10.92
C THR A 257 31.26 16.00 11.66
N PRO A 258 31.34 16.03 13.01
CA PRO A 258 31.35 17.29 13.75
C PRO A 258 32.51 18.24 13.39
N GLU A 259 33.58 17.70 12.79
CA GLU A 259 34.71 18.46 12.27
C GLU A 259 34.38 19.07 10.90
N GLU A 260 33.75 18.32 10.00
CA GLU A 260 33.24 18.81 8.72
C GLU A 260 32.14 19.87 8.92
N GLU A 261 31.23 19.68 9.89
CA GLU A 261 30.20 20.67 10.25
C GLU A 261 30.84 21.97 10.75
N LYS A 262 31.84 21.89 11.65
CA LYS A 262 32.62 23.06 12.09
C LYS A 262 33.38 23.71 10.92
N ALA A 263 34.02 22.93 10.05
CA ALA A 263 34.77 23.45 8.91
C ALA A 263 33.88 24.11 7.85
N MET A 264 32.63 23.65 7.69
CA MET A 264 31.65 24.35 6.84
C MET A 264 31.08 25.60 7.52
N ALA A 265 30.79 25.57 8.82
CA ALA A 265 30.34 26.74 9.57
C ALA A 265 31.42 27.84 9.65
N ALA A 266 32.70 27.45 9.68
CA ALA A 266 33.85 28.35 9.67
C ALA A 266 34.20 28.91 8.27
N LYS A 267 33.62 28.37 7.19
CA LYS A 267 33.72 29.01 5.87
C LYS A 267 32.78 30.21 5.84
N PRO A 268 33.28 31.47 5.79
CA PRO A 268 32.41 32.62 5.64
C PRO A 268 31.62 32.46 4.34
N ALA A 269 30.31 32.71 4.40
CA ALA A 269 29.46 32.65 3.22
C ALA A 269 30.03 33.57 2.13
N ALA A 270 30.58 32.96 1.08
CA ALA A 270 31.28 33.68 0.02
C ALA A 270 30.32 34.75 -0.51
N LYS A 271 30.70 36.03 -0.37
CA LYS A 271 29.85 37.16 -0.75
C LYS A 271 29.46 36.98 -2.21
N THR A 272 28.20 36.60 -2.45
CA THR A 272 27.64 36.62 -3.80
C THR A 272 27.68 38.07 -4.24
N THR A 273 28.63 38.37 -5.11
CA THR A 273 28.76 39.66 -5.78
C THR A 273 27.55 39.82 -6.69
N LYS A 274 26.43 40.25 -6.09
CA LYS A 274 25.27 40.77 -6.79
C LYS A 274 25.74 41.98 -7.59
N ALA A 275 26.19 41.73 -8.82
CA ALA A 275 26.31 42.76 -9.83
C ALA A 275 24.95 43.46 -9.88
N ALA A 276 24.92 44.75 -9.52
CA ALA A 276 23.69 45.50 -9.45
C ALA A 276 23.18 45.72 -10.87
N VAL A 277 22.20 44.90 -11.29
CA VAL A 277 21.56 45.02 -12.60
C VAL A 277 20.70 46.29 -12.58
N ALA A 278 21.32 47.40 -12.98
CA ALA A 278 20.64 48.69 -13.13
C ALA A 278 19.59 48.59 -14.26
N PRO A 279 18.32 48.99 -14.03
CA PRO A 279 17.26 48.89 -15.03
C PRO A 279 17.28 50.08 -16.00
N SER A 280 18.29 50.14 -16.89
CA SER A 280 18.33 51.06 -18.03
C SER A 280 18.87 50.35 -19.27
N GLY A 281 18.17 50.50 -20.41
CA GLY A 281 18.47 49.77 -21.64
C GLY A 281 19.46 50.48 -22.58
N ALA A 282 19.49 49.99 -23.84
CA ALA A 282 20.21 50.54 -24.99
C ALA A 282 21.76 50.59 -24.89
N LYS A 283 22.40 49.57 -25.45
CA LYS A 283 23.85 49.44 -25.66
C LYS A 283 24.46 50.67 -26.34
N SER A 284 25.43 51.33 -25.72
CA SER A 284 26.40 52.21 -26.40
C SER A 284 27.64 51.40 -26.80
N ARG A 285 27.82 51.15 -28.10
CA ARG A 285 29.07 50.58 -28.64
C ARG A 285 29.96 51.73 -29.15
N THR A 286 30.92 52.15 -28.34
CA THR A 286 32.02 53.03 -28.76
C THR A 286 32.91 52.30 -29.79
N LEU A 287 33.53 53.05 -30.72
CA LEU A 287 34.28 52.66 -31.96
C LEU A 287 33.45 52.96 -33.23
N LYS A 288 33.92 53.76 -34.21
CA LYS A 288 35.18 54.51 -34.42
C LYS A 288 34.88 55.84 -35.14
N PRO A 289 35.77 56.85 -35.11
CA PRO A 289 35.84 57.85 -36.17
C PRO A 289 36.65 57.31 -37.36
N GLY A 290 36.02 57.22 -38.52
CA GLY A 290 36.61 56.86 -39.81
C GLY A 290 35.79 57.50 -40.93
N ALA A 291 36.45 58.00 -41.97
CA ALA A 291 35.94 59.04 -42.88
C ALA A 291 34.59 58.77 -43.61
N GLY A 292 33.70 59.78 -43.57
CA GLY A 292 32.80 60.17 -44.68
C GLY A 292 31.47 59.41 -44.87
N GLY A 293 30.42 60.09 -45.38
CA GLY A 293 29.20 59.40 -45.84
C GLY A 293 27.85 60.16 -45.79
N ARG A 294 27.68 61.16 -46.66
CA ARG A 294 26.42 61.90 -47.02
C ARG A 294 25.02 61.26 -46.79
N LYS A 295 24.09 62.13 -46.33
CA LYS A 295 22.65 62.33 -46.75
C LYS A 295 21.53 61.33 -46.34
N GLY A 296 20.38 61.92 -45.96
CA GLY A 296 19.01 61.35 -46.11
C GLY A 296 18.27 60.97 -44.80
N LYS A 297 16.97 61.21 -44.56
CA LYS A 297 16.04 62.38 -44.66
C LYS A 297 14.58 61.85 -44.58
N LEU A 298 13.75 62.33 -43.63
CA LEU A 298 12.27 62.14 -43.52
C LEU A 298 11.77 60.67 -43.25
N ILE A 299 10.54 60.31 -42.80
CA ILE A 299 9.20 60.91 -42.49
C ILE A 299 8.74 60.31 -41.10
N ARG A 300 8.13 61.02 -40.11
CA ARG A 300 6.68 61.25 -39.79
C ARG A 300 5.78 59.95 -39.79
N LYS A 301 4.64 59.76 -39.08
CA LYS A 301 3.60 60.65 -38.49
C LYS A 301 2.57 59.84 -37.61
N SER A 302 1.91 60.45 -36.61
CA SER A 302 0.57 60.10 -36.01
C SER A 302 0.33 58.71 -35.34
N SER A 303 -0.66 58.45 -34.43
CA SER A 303 -1.71 59.26 -33.73
C SER A 303 -2.19 58.53 -32.43
N ARG A 304 -2.46 59.24 -31.30
CA ARG A 304 -3.79 59.51 -30.66
C ARG A 304 -4.86 58.38 -30.74
N GLY A 305 -5.63 58.02 -29.68
CA GLY A 305 -5.79 58.53 -28.29
C GLY A 305 -6.47 57.49 -27.35
N LYS A 306 -6.47 57.63 -26.01
CA LYS A 306 -7.53 58.22 -25.12
C LYS A 306 -8.96 57.63 -25.29
N ALA A 307 -9.81 57.34 -24.27
CA ALA A 307 -9.78 57.31 -22.77
C ALA A 307 -11.18 56.78 -22.23
N VAL A 308 -11.63 56.60 -20.97
CA VAL A 308 -11.09 56.68 -19.57
C VAL A 308 -12.08 56.09 -18.49
N LEU A 309 -11.60 55.45 -17.39
CA LEU A 309 -12.29 55.19 -16.05
C LEU A 309 -13.59 54.30 -16.01
N LYS A 310 -14.20 53.83 -14.87
CA LYS A 310 -13.98 53.93 -13.39
C LYS A 310 -14.62 52.74 -12.57
N LYS A 311 -14.42 52.75 -11.23
CA LYS A 311 -14.97 51.89 -10.11
C LYS A 311 -16.53 51.83 -10.05
N GLY A 312 -17.23 50.94 -9.31
CA GLY A 312 -16.86 49.75 -8.49
C GLY A 312 -17.66 49.57 -7.15
N LYS A 313 -17.48 48.42 -6.44
CA LYS A 313 -17.65 48.15 -4.96
C LYS A 313 -19.05 47.86 -4.30
N SER A 314 -19.03 46.88 -3.37
CA SER A 314 -20.04 46.53 -2.30
C SER A 314 -21.34 45.80 -2.76
N SER A 315 -22.15 45.11 -1.93
CA SER A 315 -22.29 45.05 -0.45
C SER A 315 -22.68 43.64 0.08
N ALA A 316 -23.25 43.50 1.30
CA ALA A 316 -23.61 42.21 1.94
C ALA A 316 -24.72 42.32 3.02
N LEU A 317 -25.58 41.30 3.19
CA LEU A 317 -26.43 40.98 4.37
C LEU A 317 -26.91 39.49 4.21
N ARG A 318 -27.02 38.55 5.16
CA ARG A 318 -27.37 38.45 6.61
C ARG A 318 -28.85 38.07 6.88
N LYS A 319 -29.10 36.86 7.42
CA LYS A 319 -30.29 36.49 8.23
C LYS A 319 -29.95 35.36 9.22
N LYS A 320 -30.86 35.03 10.16
CA LYS A 320 -30.53 34.36 11.45
C LYS A 320 -31.68 33.45 11.93
N GLY A 321 -31.37 32.32 12.59
CA GLY A 321 -32.33 31.36 13.19
C GLY A 321 -31.87 30.86 14.58
N VAL A 322 -32.78 30.31 15.40
CA VAL A 322 -32.59 30.08 16.85
C VAL A 322 -33.48 28.94 17.41
N ARG A 323 -32.92 28.02 18.23
CA ARG A 323 -33.60 27.03 19.13
C ARG A 323 -34.40 25.88 18.44
N LYS A 324 -34.73 24.74 19.08
CA LYS A 324 -34.51 24.14 20.43
C LYS A 324 -34.44 22.58 20.28
N PRO A 325 -33.98 21.78 21.28
CA PRO A 325 -33.93 20.31 21.19
C PRO A 325 -35.18 19.62 21.76
N ALA A 326 -35.34 18.31 21.50
CA ALA A 326 -36.36 17.45 22.12
C ALA A 326 -35.79 16.06 22.45
N VAL A 327 -36.21 15.48 23.59
CA VAL A 327 -35.81 14.16 24.07
C VAL A 327 -37.02 13.23 24.12
N ARG A 328 -36.87 12.01 23.62
CA ARG A 328 -37.59 10.79 24.05
C ARG A 328 -36.53 9.68 24.14
N LYS A 329 -36.35 9.06 25.31
CA LYS A 329 -37.04 7.82 25.74
C LYS A 329 -37.06 6.80 24.58
N ALA A 330 -36.24 5.74 24.61
CA ALA A 330 -36.12 4.72 25.65
C ALA A 330 -37.47 4.03 25.91
N VAL A 331 -37.63 2.89 25.26
CA VAL A 331 -38.44 1.76 25.72
C VAL A 331 -37.44 0.64 25.98
N GLU A 332 -37.52 0.07 27.15
CA GLU A 332 -36.71 -1.02 27.68
C GLU A 332 -37.68 -2.17 28.03
N MET A 333 -37.17 -3.27 28.58
CA MET A 333 -37.89 -4.53 28.88
C MET A 333 -38.08 -5.51 27.69
N PRO A 334 -38.00 -6.82 27.94
CA PRO A 334 -37.13 -7.47 28.93
C PRO A 334 -36.37 -8.69 28.36
N ASP A 335 -35.59 -9.30 29.24
CA ASP A 335 -34.85 -10.55 29.03
C ASP A 335 -35.78 -11.76 28.82
N GLU A 336 -35.22 -12.82 28.22
CA GLU A 336 -35.57 -14.20 28.63
C GLU A 336 -34.31 -15.08 28.56
N GLU A 337 -34.17 -16.00 29.53
CA GLU A 337 -32.96 -16.81 29.76
C GLU A 337 -33.00 -18.18 29.03
N GLY A 338 -31.86 -18.87 28.96
CA GLY A 338 -31.74 -20.21 28.35
C GLY A 338 -30.39 -20.43 27.66
N ALA A 339 -29.27 -20.60 28.37
CA ALA A 339 -28.89 -21.75 29.21
C ALA A 339 -28.75 -23.07 28.42
N GLY A 340 -27.53 -23.65 28.39
CA GLY A 340 -27.26 -24.99 27.83
C GLY A 340 -25.94 -25.11 27.05
N ALA A 341 -24.91 -25.69 27.66
CA ALA A 341 -23.62 -26.10 27.04
C ALA A 341 -22.83 -27.00 28.01
N PRO A 342 -21.71 -27.65 27.58
CA PRO A 342 -21.34 -28.10 26.24
C PRO A 342 -21.76 -29.60 26.17
N PRO A 343 -20.93 -30.66 26.03
CA PRO A 343 -19.64 -30.90 25.35
C PRO A 343 -19.87 -31.43 23.90
N GLU A 344 -18.92 -31.93 23.09
CA GLU A 344 -17.44 -32.04 23.15
C GLU A 344 -16.90 -31.56 21.75
N ALA A 345 -15.97 -32.13 20.96
CA ALA A 345 -14.95 -33.19 21.00
C ALA A 345 -13.74 -32.75 20.15
N ALA A 346 -12.54 -33.23 20.47
CA ALA A 346 -11.31 -32.87 19.76
C ALA A 346 -10.92 -33.91 18.70
N ALA A 347 -10.58 -33.44 17.49
CA ALA A 347 -9.91 -34.22 16.46
C ALA A 347 -8.80 -33.37 15.81
N SER A 348 -7.59 -33.92 15.70
CA SER A 348 -6.43 -33.24 15.15
C SER A 348 -6.24 -33.59 13.66
N GLY A 349 -5.94 -32.58 12.83
CA GLY A 349 -5.65 -32.78 11.41
C GLY A 349 -4.66 -31.75 10.88
N LYS A 350 -3.46 -32.19 10.50
CA LYS A 350 -2.55 -31.39 9.68
C LYS A 350 -3.00 -31.52 8.21
N ALA A 351 -3.13 -30.40 7.51
CA ALA A 351 -3.25 -30.38 6.05
C ALA A 351 -2.06 -29.61 5.45
N ALA A 352 -1.46 -30.17 4.39
CA ALA A 352 -0.46 -29.52 3.58
C ALA A 352 -1.13 -28.61 2.52
N PRO A 353 -0.45 -27.59 1.97
CA PRO A 353 -1.05 -26.70 0.98
C PRO A 353 -1.28 -27.43 -0.37
N SER A 354 -2.50 -27.35 -0.90
CA SER A 354 -2.82 -27.76 -2.28
C SER A 354 -2.74 -26.56 -3.22
N GLU A 355 -2.10 -26.76 -4.38
CA GLU A 355 -1.98 -25.76 -5.44
C GLU A 355 -3.31 -25.59 -6.23
N GLY A 356 -3.35 -24.66 -7.18
CA GLY A 356 -4.47 -24.49 -8.11
C GLY A 356 -5.48 -23.41 -7.72
N GLY A 357 -5.09 -22.13 -7.87
CA GLY A 357 -5.95 -20.98 -7.60
C GLY A 357 -5.66 -19.79 -8.51
N GLU A 358 -6.19 -19.82 -9.74
CA GLU A 358 -6.25 -18.64 -10.60
C GLU A 358 -7.16 -17.58 -9.96
N PHE A 359 -6.61 -16.39 -9.70
CA PHE A 359 -7.37 -15.25 -9.18
C PHE A 359 -7.11 -14.01 -10.03
N SER A 360 -8.01 -13.75 -10.97
CA SER A 360 -8.19 -12.44 -11.58
C SER A 360 -8.77 -11.46 -10.56
N GLY A 361 -8.61 -10.14 -10.80
CA GLY A 361 -9.08 -9.08 -9.90
C GLY A 361 -10.61 -8.87 -9.84
N GLN A 362 -11.42 -9.83 -10.26
CA GLN A 362 -12.88 -9.75 -10.20
C GLN A 362 -13.41 -10.04 -8.80
N VAL A 363 -14.51 -9.36 -8.43
CA VAL A 363 -15.20 -9.63 -7.16
C VAL A 363 -15.86 -11.00 -7.25
N SER A 364 -15.39 -11.92 -6.41
CA SER A 364 -15.93 -13.28 -6.30
C SER A 364 -16.44 -13.57 -4.88
N TYR A 365 -17.57 -14.25 -4.80
CA TYR A 365 -18.21 -14.67 -3.55
C TYR A 365 -18.36 -16.18 -3.53
N LYS A 366 -18.21 -16.81 -2.36
CA LYS A 366 -18.42 -18.25 -2.16
C LYS A 366 -19.53 -18.50 -1.14
N ILE A 367 -20.57 -19.17 -1.62
CA ILE A 367 -21.77 -19.61 -0.91
C ILE A 367 -21.57 -21.07 -0.51
N TYR A 368 -21.69 -21.37 0.79
CA TYR A 368 -21.42 -22.69 1.36
C TYR A 368 -22.70 -23.39 1.77
N PHE A 369 -22.86 -24.62 1.31
CA PHE A 369 -23.95 -25.53 1.68
C PHE A 369 -23.50 -26.48 2.78
N LYS A 370 -24.44 -27.11 3.49
CA LYS A 370 -24.13 -28.26 4.34
C LYS A 370 -23.80 -29.46 3.45
N GLU A 371 -22.80 -30.25 3.84
CA GLU A 371 -22.33 -31.45 3.15
C GLU A 371 -23.49 -32.37 2.74
N ASN A 372 -23.44 -32.96 1.55
CA ASN A 372 -24.48 -33.81 0.95
C ASN A 372 -25.89 -33.17 0.85
N THR A 373 -26.04 -31.84 0.99
CA THR A 373 -27.34 -31.16 0.83
C THR A 373 -27.30 -29.96 -0.13
N ALA A 374 -28.49 -29.52 -0.55
CA ALA A 374 -28.72 -28.19 -1.14
C ALA A 374 -29.13 -27.14 -0.09
N THR A 375 -28.90 -27.39 1.21
CA THR A 375 -29.25 -26.47 2.31
C THR A 375 -28.13 -25.48 2.57
N ILE A 376 -28.40 -24.19 2.38
CA ILE A 376 -27.44 -23.10 2.60
C ILE A 376 -27.11 -22.90 4.09
N THR A 377 -25.88 -22.49 4.40
CA THR A 377 -25.46 -22.06 5.74
C THR A 377 -25.96 -20.65 6.08
N SER A 378 -26.27 -20.36 7.36
CA SER A 378 -26.77 -19.04 7.79
C SER A 378 -25.80 -17.90 7.47
N THR A 379 -24.50 -18.15 7.58
CA THR A 379 -23.42 -17.25 7.13
C THR A 379 -23.49 -16.96 5.62
N SER A 380 -23.91 -17.94 4.81
CA SER A 380 -24.00 -17.77 3.36
C SER A 380 -25.32 -17.15 2.88
N GLU A 381 -26.42 -17.30 3.62
CA GLU A 381 -27.64 -16.51 3.39
C GLU A 381 -27.38 -15.00 3.63
N LYS A 382 -26.51 -14.65 4.60
CA LYS A 382 -26.02 -13.27 4.77
C LYS A 382 -25.13 -12.81 3.60
N LYS A 383 -24.27 -13.68 3.06
CA LYS A 383 -23.49 -13.39 1.84
C LYS A 383 -24.39 -13.17 0.62
N LEU A 384 -25.49 -13.91 0.47
CA LEU A 384 -26.46 -13.69 -0.61
C LEU A 384 -27.10 -12.30 -0.55
N ALA A 385 -27.44 -11.80 0.65
CA ALA A 385 -27.90 -10.42 0.80
C ALA A 385 -26.82 -9.40 0.37
N GLN A 386 -25.56 -9.61 0.78
CA GLN A 386 -24.45 -8.75 0.36
C GLN A 386 -24.21 -8.76 -1.16
N VAL A 387 -24.40 -9.91 -1.83
CA VAL A 387 -24.33 -10.02 -3.29
C VAL A 387 -25.45 -9.21 -3.94
N ALA A 388 -26.68 -9.32 -3.44
CA ALA A 388 -27.82 -8.54 -3.92
C ALA A 388 -27.63 -7.02 -3.72
N ASP A 389 -27.19 -6.59 -2.54
CA ASP A 389 -26.88 -5.17 -2.26
C ASP A 389 -25.84 -4.63 -3.26
N THR A 390 -24.82 -5.43 -3.58
CA THR A 390 -23.79 -5.07 -4.56
C THR A 390 -24.37 -4.99 -5.98
N LEU A 391 -25.26 -5.91 -6.37
CA LEU A 391 -25.91 -5.92 -7.69
C LEU A 391 -26.94 -4.79 -7.87
N GLY A 392 -27.52 -4.28 -6.78
CA GLY A 392 -28.33 -3.07 -6.76
C GLY A 392 -27.51 -1.78 -6.97
N LEU A 393 -26.27 -1.73 -6.48
CA LEU A 393 -25.34 -0.63 -6.74
C LEU A 393 -24.77 -0.64 -8.18
N TYR A 394 -24.72 -1.81 -8.82
CA TYR A 394 -24.22 -1.99 -10.18
C TYR A 394 -25.32 -2.60 -11.09
N PRO A 395 -26.38 -1.84 -11.44
CA PRO A 395 -27.54 -2.38 -12.16
C PRO A 395 -27.25 -2.88 -13.59
N ARG A 396 -26.09 -2.54 -14.16
CA ARG A 396 -25.63 -3.02 -15.48
C ARG A 396 -24.70 -4.23 -15.44
N ALA A 397 -24.20 -4.63 -14.27
CA ALA A 397 -23.23 -5.73 -14.16
C ALA A 397 -23.91 -7.11 -14.23
N ASN A 398 -23.25 -8.06 -14.90
CA ASN A 398 -23.69 -9.45 -14.96
C ASN A 398 -22.94 -10.31 -13.93
N ILE A 399 -23.42 -11.53 -13.70
CA ILE A 399 -22.75 -12.52 -12.84
C ILE A 399 -22.66 -13.89 -13.51
N ALA A 400 -21.53 -14.55 -13.31
CA ALA A 400 -21.39 -15.99 -13.53
C ALA A 400 -21.62 -16.71 -12.19
N LEU A 401 -22.57 -17.65 -12.18
CA LEU A 401 -22.92 -18.53 -11.08
C LEU A 401 -22.41 -19.94 -11.41
N THR A 402 -21.43 -20.45 -10.66
CA THR A 402 -20.89 -21.81 -10.85
C THR A 402 -21.14 -22.65 -9.60
N GLY A 403 -22.05 -23.63 -9.70
CA GLY A 403 -22.27 -24.64 -8.67
C GLY A 403 -21.23 -25.74 -8.69
N TYR A 404 -20.76 -26.13 -7.51
CA TYR A 404 -19.84 -27.24 -7.31
C TYR A 404 -20.44 -28.30 -6.37
N ALA A 405 -20.04 -29.54 -6.64
CA ALA A 405 -20.16 -30.67 -5.74
C ALA A 405 -18.88 -31.50 -5.83
N TYR A 406 -18.56 -32.21 -4.75
CA TYR A 406 -17.45 -33.16 -4.74
C TYR A 406 -17.88 -34.47 -5.47
N SER A 407 -16.99 -35.09 -6.23
CA SER A 407 -17.27 -36.32 -6.99
C SER A 407 -17.61 -37.55 -6.12
N GLY A 408 -17.30 -37.50 -4.81
CA GLY A 408 -17.76 -38.49 -3.84
C GLY A 408 -19.13 -38.20 -3.21
N GLU A 409 -19.82 -37.11 -3.57
CA GLU A 409 -21.22 -36.89 -3.19
C GLU A 409 -22.16 -37.73 -4.06
N ALA A 410 -23.21 -38.31 -3.48
CA ALA A 410 -24.22 -39.03 -4.24
C ALA A 410 -24.91 -38.09 -5.26
N ASN A 411 -24.95 -38.49 -6.53
CA ASN A 411 -25.49 -37.69 -7.65
C ASN A 411 -24.83 -36.30 -7.77
N ALA A 412 -23.49 -36.23 -7.67
CA ALA A 412 -22.71 -34.99 -7.65
C ALA A 412 -23.09 -33.95 -8.74
N GLU A 413 -23.39 -34.38 -9.96
CA GLU A 413 -23.79 -33.48 -11.07
C GLU A 413 -25.11 -32.75 -10.74
N VAL A 414 -26.14 -33.52 -10.38
CA VAL A 414 -27.46 -33.04 -9.94
C VAL A 414 -27.34 -32.19 -8.66
N MET A 415 -26.40 -32.53 -7.77
CA MET A 415 -26.13 -31.74 -6.56
C MET A 415 -25.48 -30.38 -6.86
N ALA A 416 -24.55 -30.32 -7.82
CA ALA A 416 -23.95 -29.06 -8.26
C ALA A 416 -24.98 -28.15 -8.94
N GLU A 417 -25.87 -28.73 -9.76
CA GLU A 417 -26.98 -28.04 -10.41
C GLU A 417 -28.02 -27.53 -9.40
N ASN A 418 -28.52 -28.39 -8.50
CA ASN A 418 -29.49 -28.00 -7.47
C ASN A 418 -28.96 -26.84 -6.59
N ARG A 419 -27.66 -26.83 -6.28
CA ARG A 419 -27.03 -25.75 -5.51
C ARG A 419 -26.99 -24.43 -6.27
N VAL A 420 -26.63 -24.42 -7.55
CA VAL A 420 -26.59 -23.17 -8.34
C VAL A 420 -27.99 -22.65 -8.64
N ASN A 421 -28.94 -23.54 -8.92
CA ASN A 421 -30.34 -23.18 -9.14
C ASN A 421 -30.98 -22.62 -7.86
N TYR A 422 -30.68 -23.18 -6.68
CA TYR A 422 -31.10 -22.60 -5.39
C TYR A 422 -30.60 -21.15 -5.23
N VAL A 423 -29.34 -20.88 -5.56
CA VAL A 423 -28.74 -19.54 -5.50
C VAL A 423 -29.39 -18.57 -6.50
N ALA A 424 -29.60 -19.00 -7.75
CA ALA A 424 -30.23 -18.20 -8.79
C ALA A 424 -31.68 -17.85 -8.40
N THR A 425 -32.50 -18.83 -8.04
CA THR A 425 -33.88 -18.63 -7.57
C THR A 425 -33.92 -17.71 -6.35
N ARG A 426 -32.98 -17.84 -5.40
CA ARG A 426 -32.92 -16.95 -4.23
C ARG A 426 -32.61 -15.50 -4.61
N LEU A 427 -31.72 -15.27 -5.58
CA LEU A 427 -31.41 -13.93 -6.11
C LEU A 427 -32.59 -13.32 -6.87
N THR A 428 -33.30 -14.11 -7.68
CA THR A 428 -34.48 -13.65 -8.44
C THR A 428 -35.69 -13.39 -7.54
N GLU A 429 -36.10 -14.37 -6.72
CA GLU A 429 -37.34 -14.29 -5.94
C GLU A 429 -37.25 -13.32 -4.76
N LYS A 430 -36.21 -13.46 -3.93
CA LYS A 430 -36.08 -12.71 -2.66
C LYS A 430 -35.47 -11.33 -2.88
N TYR A 431 -34.50 -11.23 -3.80
CA TYR A 431 -33.69 -10.02 -3.98
C TYR A 431 -33.97 -9.28 -5.31
N LYS A 432 -34.89 -9.78 -6.15
CA LYS A 432 -35.37 -9.14 -7.39
C LYS A 432 -34.27 -8.83 -8.40
N ILE A 433 -33.23 -9.66 -8.45
CA ILE A 433 -32.21 -9.60 -9.51
C ILE A 433 -32.76 -10.31 -10.76
N GLU A 434 -32.67 -9.67 -11.92
CA GLU A 434 -33.13 -10.25 -13.19
C GLU A 434 -32.30 -11.49 -13.57
N GLN A 435 -32.97 -12.60 -13.89
CA GLN A 435 -32.30 -13.85 -14.29
C GLN A 435 -31.46 -13.69 -15.57
N ALA A 436 -31.82 -12.76 -16.46
CA ALA A 436 -31.05 -12.44 -17.67
C ALA A 436 -29.64 -11.88 -17.38
N ARG A 437 -29.36 -11.45 -16.13
CA ARG A 437 -28.05 -11.01 -15.67
C ARG A 437 -27.19 -12.16 -15.11
N MET A 438 -27.66 -13.41 -15.20
CA MET A 438 -27.04 -14.59 -14.57
C MET A 438 -26.66 -15.66 -15.61
N ASP A 439 -25.36 -15.89 -15.77
CA ASP A 439 -24.79 -17.04 -16.49
C ASP A 439 -24.68 -18.24 -15.51
N ILE A 440 -25.52 -19.26 -15.68
CA ILE A 440 -25.68 -20.37 -14.71
C ILE A 440 -24.98 -21.62 -15.21
N LYS A 441 -24.02 -22.14 -14.43
CA LYS A 441 -23.19 -23.31 -14.72
C LYS A 441 -23.06 -24.24 -13.52
N SER A 442 -22.88 -25.54 -13.77
CA SER A 442 -22.56 -26.55 -12.77
C SER A 442 -21.25 -27.26 -13.13
N ARG A 443 -20.50 -27.73 -12.13
CA ARG A 443 -19.25 -28.48 -12.34
C ARG A 443 -18.94 -29.40 -11.15
N VAL A 444 -18.85 -30.70 -11.39
CA VAL A 444 -18.29 -31.66 -10.42
C VAL A 444 -16.79 -31.43 -10.27
N SER A 445 -16.25 -31.65 -9.07
CA SER A 445 -14.83 -31.52 -8.80
C SER A 445 -14.29 -32.63 -7.90
N GLU A 446 -13.10 -33.11 -8.21
CA GLU A 446 -12.39 -34.17 -7.49
C GLU A 446 -11.81 -33.72 -6.14
N THR A 447 -11.85 -32.41 -5.83
CA THR A 447 -11.39 -31.90 -4.53
C THR A 447 -12.49 -32.09 -3.48
N PRO A 448 -12.22 -32.78 -2.36
CA PRO A 448 -13.17 -32.83 -1.25
C PRO A 448 -13.48 -31.43 -0.71
N ASN A 449 -14.63 -31.30 -0.05
CA ASN A 449 -15.14 -30.05 0.56
C ASN A 449 -15.59 -28.95 -0.43
N LYS A 450 -15.87 -29.28 -1.70
CA LYS A 450 -16.40 -28.36 -2.72
C LYS A 450 -17.95 -28.30 -2.81
N SER A 451 -18.65 -28.43 -1.67
CA SER A 451 -20.11 -28.26 -1.60
C SER A 451 -20.52 -26.78 -1.59
N THR A 452 -20.22 -26.06 -2.68
CA THR A 452 -20.24 -24.58 -2.76
C THR A 452 -20.74 -24.05 -4.09
N VAL A 453 -21.34 -22.85 -4.11
CA VAL A 453 -21.52 -22.05 -5.33
C VAL A 453 -20.55 -20.87 -5.31
N GLU A 454 -19.83 -20.66 -6.41
CA GLU A 454 -19.03 -19.47 -6.66
C GLU A 454 -19.83 -18.48 -7.51
N ILE A 455 -19.81 -17.20 -7.13
CA ILE A 455 -20.47 -16.09 -7.84
C ILE A 455 -19.38 -15.11 -8.25
N LYS A 456 -19.17 -14.88 -9.54
CA LYS A 456 -18.21 -13.88 -10.06
C LYS A 456 -18.96 -12.77 -10.76
N MET A 457 -18.61 -11.51 -10.47
CA MET A 457 -19.07 -10.41 -11.30
C MET A 457 -18.33 -10.41 -12.63
N THR A 458 -19.08 -10.39 -13.72
CA THR A 458 -18.56 -10.25 -15.09
C THR A 458 -18.79 -8.83 -15.58
N ASP A 459 -17.77 -8.25 -16.19
CA ASP A 459 -17.92 -7.02 -16.97
C ASP A 459 -18.68 -7.36 -18.27
N ASN A 460 -19.43 -6.39 -18.79
CA ASN A 460 -20.17 -6.58 -20.05
C ASN A 460 -19.24 -6.42 -21.25
N GLU A 461 -19.52 -7.19 -22.30
CA GLU A 461 -19.20 -6.82 -23.69
C GLU A 461 -20.12 -5.68 -24.17
#